data_AF-A0A7V9PGT1-F1
#
_entry.id   AF-A0A7V9PGT1-F1
#
_cell.length_a   1.000
_cell.length_b   1.000
_cell.length_c   1.000
_cell.angle_alpha   90.00
_cell.angle_beta   90.00
_cell.angle_gamma   90.00
#
_symmetry.space_group_name_H-M   'P 1'
#
loop_
_entity.id
_entity.type
_entity.pdbx_description
1 polymer ?
#
loop_
_entity_poly.entity_id
_entity_poly.type
_entity_poly.pdbx_seq_one_letter_code
_entity_poly.pdbx_strand_id
1 'polypeptide(L)' 'MNRVVKAGLIQATHACGTDEKLETIRDANIAKHMALIERAGAEGVQLLCMQEIFTGPYFCAE' A
#
# COMPACT_ATOMS: atom_id res chain seq x y z
N MET A 1 -18.31 -26.99 -8.46
CA MET A 1 -18.57 -25.58 -8.07
C MET A 1 -17.27 -24.82 -8.17
N ASN A 2 -17.26 -23.68 -8.87
CA ASN A 2 -16.06 -22.84 -8.95
C ASN A 2 -15.92 -22.02 -7.67
N ARG A 3 -14.72 -22.02 -7.09
CA ARG A 3 -14.35 -21.19 -5.94
C ARG A 3 -13.66 -19.93 -6.46
N VAL A 4 -14.46 -18.97 -6.94
CA VAL A 4 -13.94 -17.71 -7.48
C VAL A 4 -13.50 -16.80 -6.33
N VAL A 5 -12.29 -16.24 -6.43
CA VAL A 5 -11.73 -15.28 -5.47
C VAL A 5 -11.32 -14.01 -6.23
N LYS A 6 -11.82 -12.85 -5.82
CA LYS A 6 -11.35 -11.56 -6.35
C LYS A 6 -10.11 -11.12 -5.57
N ALA A 7 -8.96 -11.08 -6.22
CA ALA A 7 -7.71 -10.60 -5.63
C ALA A 7 -7.35 -9.19 -6.13
N GLY A 8 -6.57 -8.46 -5.34
CA GLY A 8 -6.03 -7.13 -5.67
C GLY A 8 -4.54 -7.04 -5.37
N LEU A 9 -3.85 -6.20 -6.13
CA LEU A 9 -2.46 -5.83 -5.93
C LEU A 9 -2.38 -4.30 -5.85
N ILE A 10 -1.84 -3.78 -4.75
CA ILE A 10 -1.60 -2.35 -4.60
C ILE A 10 -0.14 -2.03 -4.93
N GLN A 11 0.04 -1.11 -5.87
CA GLN A 11 1.30 -0.47 -6.20
C GLN A 11 1.16 1.04 -6.02
N ALA A 12 2.09 1.65 -5.29
CA ALA A 12 2.07 3.05 -4.94
C ALA A 12 3.49 3.64 -4.91
N THR A 13 3.59 4.92 -5.25
CA THR A 13 4.79 5.72 -4.98
C THR A 13 4.89 6.06 -3.49
N HIS A 14 6.04 6.58 -3.06
CA HIS A 14 6.20 7.12 -1.73
C HIS A 14 5.22 8.28 -1.45
N ALA A 15 4.75 8.41 -0.21
CA ALA A 15 3.73 9.39 0.17
C ALA A 15 4.27 10.80 0.48
N CYS A 16 5.54 10.91 0.85
CA CYS A 16 6.25 12.16 1.15
C CYS A 16 7.74 12.04 0.80
N GLY A 17 8.50 13.14 1.00
CA GLY A 17 9.95 13.15 0.84
C GLY A 17 10.66 12.16 1.76
N THR A 18 11.83 11.68 1.32
CA THR A 18 12.67 10.71 2.04
C THR A 18 13.65 11.36 3.03
N ASP A 19 13.74 12.69 3.02
CA ASP A 19 14.43 13.53 3.98
C ASP A 19 13.64 13.76 5.28
N GLU A 20 12.37 13.34 5.30
CA GLU A 20 11.51 13.36 6.48
C GLU A 20 11.92 12.33 7.55
N LYS A 21 11.39 12.50 8.76
CA LYS A 21 11.55 11.49 9.82
C LYS A 21 10.89 10.17 9.40
N LEU A 22 11.51 9.04 9.75
CA LEU A 22 11.01 7.70 9.42
C LEU A 22 9.59 7.46 9.92
N GLU A 23 9.22 8.00 11.07
CA GLU A 23 7.86 7.92 11.62
C GLU A 23 6.86 8.67 10.73
N THR A 24 7.22 9.88 10.27
CA THR A 24 6.40 10.69 9.35
C THR A 24 6.19 9.95 8.04
N ILE A 25 7.27 9.39 7.49
CA ILE A 25 7.25 8.58 6.26
C ILE A 25 6.30 7.38 6.40
N ARG A 26 6.45 6.62 7.50
CA ARG A 26 5.64 5.44 7.78
C ARG A 26 4.16 5.81 7.85
N ASP A 27 3.83 6.84 8.61
CA ASP A 27 2.45 7.23 8.85
C ASP A 27 1.79 7.79 7.57
N ALA A 28 2.54 8.56 6.76
CA ALA A 28 2.09 9.04 5.46
C ALA A 28 1.83 7.90 4.45
N ASN A 29 2.75 6.94 4.38
CA ASN A 29 2.58 5.75 3.54
C ASN A 29 1.39 4.91 4.01
N ILE A 30 1.21 4.69 5.31
CA ILE A 30 0.04 3.98 5.85
C ILE A 30 -1.26 4.69 5.44
N ALA A 31 -1.35 6.02 5.63
CA ALA A 31 -2.54 6.79 5.28
C ALA A 31 -2.90 6.65 3.78
N LYS A 32 -1.90 6.72 2.89
CA LYS A 32 -2.08 6.52 1.45
C LYS A 32 -2.61 5.12 1.12
N HIS A 33 -2.04 4.08 1.74
CA HIS A 33 -2.44 2.71 1.49
C HIS A 33 -3.82 2.39 2.08
N MET A 34 -4.20 2.97 3.22
CA MET A 34 -5.53 2.82 3.80
C MET A 34 -6.63 3.26 2.82
N ALA A 35 -6.45 4.40 2.13
CA ALA A 35 -7.42 4.84 1.12
C ALA A 35 -7.56 3.84 -0.05
N LEU A 36 -6.46 3.20 -0.45
CA LEU A 36 -6.47 2.17 -1.51
C LEU A 36 -7.09 0.86 -1.04
N ILE A 37 -6.87 0.49 0.23
CA ILE A 37 -7.49 -0.68 0.88
C ILE A 37 -9.00 -0.48 0.96
N GLU A 38 -9.48 0.69 1.36
CA GLU A 38 -10.92 1.01 1.42
C GLU A 38 -11.56 0.91 0.02
N ARG A 39 -10.88 1.40 -1.02
CA ARG A 39 -11.34 1.23 -2.41
C ARG A 39 -11.43 -0.25 -2.81
N ALA A 40 -10.40 -1.04 -2.49
CA ALA A 40 -10.40 -2.48 -2.76
C ALA A 40 -11.53 -3.21 -2.02
N GLY A 41 -11.79 -2.83 -0.77
CA GLY A 41 -12.91 -3.34 0.03
C GLY A 41 -14.27 -3.01 -0.60
N ALA A 42 -14.48 -1.76 -1.03
CA ALA A 42 -15.69 -1.34 -1.73
C ALA A 42 -15.91 -2.09 -3.05
N GLU A 43 -14.83 -2.52 -3.70
CA GLU A 43 -14.86 -3.33 -4.91
C GLU A 43 -15.05 -4.85 -4.66
N GLY A 44 -15.14 -5.29 -3.40
CA GLY A 44 -15.32 -6.70 -3.05
C GLY A 44 -14.06 -7.56 -3.22
N VAL A 45 -12.87 -6.98 -3.11
CA VAL A 45 -11.61 -7.74 -3.08
C VAL A 45 -11.54 -8.58 -1.79
N GLN A 46 -11.15 -9.85 -1.93
CA GLN A 46 -11.09 -10.84 -0.85
C GLN A 46 -9.66 -11.18 -0.42
N LEU A 47 -8.68 -10.88 -1.27
CA LEU A 47 -7.25 -11.14 -1.07
C LEU A 47 -6.51 -9.91 -1.60
N LEU A 48 -5.74 -9.23 -0.75
CA LEU A 48 -5.01 -8.03 -1.12
C LEU A 48 -3.52 -8.20 -0.85
N CYS A 49 -2.69 -7.88 -1.85
CA CYS A 49 -1.23 -7.90 -1.74
C CYS A 49 -0.66 -6.48 -1.81
N MET A 50 0.39 -6.22 -1.03
CA MET A 50 1.11 -4.95 -0.97
C MET A 50 2.50 -5.13 -1.57
N GLN A 51 3.10 -4.05 -2.08
CA GLN A 51 4.51 -4.06 -2.47
C GLN A 51 5.44 -4.26 -1.25
N GLU A 52 6.64 -4.78 -1.51
CA GLU A 52 7.69 -4.86 -0.49
C GLU A 52 7.99 -3.46 0.08
N ILE A 53 8.18 -3.39 1.41
CA ILE A 53 8.52 -2.15 2.14
C ILE A 53 7.52 -1.00 1.85
N PHE A 54 6.22 -1.30 1.69
CA PHE A 54 5.20 -0.27 1.38
C PHE A 54 5.07 0.86 2.42
N THR A 55 5.65 0.71 3.62
CA THR A 55 5.66 1.71 4.68
C THR A 55 6.92 2.59 4.71
N GLY A 56 7.95 2.29 3.91
CA GLY A 56 9.21 3.01 3.97
C GLY A 56 9.86 3.21 2.60
N PRO A 57 10.98 3.93 2.56
CA PRO A 57 11.73 4.12 1.33
C PRO A 57 12.57 2.89 1.03
N TYR A 58 12.77 2.61 -0.26
CA TYR A 58 13.76 1.65 -0.68
C TYR A 58 15.13 2.35 -0.70
N PHE A 59 15.97 2.04 0.30
CA PHE A 59 17.23 2.74 0.60
C PHE A 59 18.21 2.94 -0.58
N CYS A 60 18.13 2.11 -1.63
CA CYS A 60 19.00 2.18 -2.81
C CYS A 60 18.38 2.93 -4.01
N ALA A 61 17.08 3.21 -4.00
CA ALA A 61 16.35 3.74 -5.16
C ALA A 61 15.86 5.19 -4.99
N GLU A 62 16.02 5.75 -3.79
CA GLU A 62 15.65 7.12 -3.41
C GLU A 62 16.89 7.96 -3.16
#